data_AF-A0AAU0W832-F1
#
_entry.id   AF-A0AAU0W832-F1
#
_cell.length_a   1.000
_cell.length_b   1.000
_cell.length_c   1.000
_cell.angle_alpha   90.00
_cell.angle_beta   90.00
_cell.angle_gamma   90.00
#
_symmetry.space_group_name_H-M   'P 1'
#
loop_
_entity.id
_entity.type
_entity.pdbx_description
1 polymer ?
#
loop_
_entity_poly.entity_id
_entity_poly.type
_entity_poly.pdbx_seq_one_letter_code
_entity_poly.pdbx_strand_id
1 'polypeptide(L)' 'MHILHWRKSTYSGDSSNCVEVATAPAAVHIRDSKDPAGLHLTIESSAWAHFDTYLARPRPQ' A
#
# COMPACT_ATOMS: atom_id res chain seq x y z
N MET A 1 -1.20 5.69 -19.81
CA MET A 1 -1.96 5.19 -18.65
C MET A 1 -1.25 3.93 -18.16
N HIS A 2 -0.57 4.00 -17.02
CA HIS A 2 0.03 2.80 -16.44
C HIS A 2 -1.08 1.94 -15.81
N ILE A 3 -1.12 0.66 -16.17
CA ILE A 3 -2.03 -0.30 -15.52
C ILE A 3 -1.46 -0.59 -14.13
N LEU A 4 -2.26 -0.38 -13.09
CA LEU A 4 -1.89 -0.70 -11.72
C LEU A 4 -2.23 -2.17 -11.42
N HIS A 5 -1.23 -2.94 -11.00
CA HIS A 5 -1.40 -4.32 -10.60
C HIS A 5 -1.67 -4.39 -9.09
N TRP A 6 -2.95 -4.48 -8.73
CA TRP A 6 -3.40 -4.51 -7.35
C TRP A 6 -3.19 -5.88 -6.71
N ARG A 7 -2.60 -5.89 -5.52
CA ARG A 7 -2.46 -7.06 -4.66
C ARG A 7 -3.18 -6.81 -3.34
N LYS A 8 -4.10 -7.71 -2.98
CA LYS A 8 -4.76 -7.71 -1.67
C LYS A 8 -3.78 -8.10 -0.56
N SER A 9 -3.85 -7.41 0.58
CA SER A 9 -3.05 -7.77 1.77
C SER A 9 -3.45 -9.13 2.33
N THR A 10 -2.47 -9.89 2.81
CA THR A 10 -2.69 -11.19 3.48
C THR A 10 -3.37 -11.05 4.84
N TYR A 11 -3.38 -9.84 5.41
CA TYR A 11 -4.07 -9.51 6.65
C TYR A 11 -5.55 -9.14 6.42
N SER A 12 -5.98 -9.07 5.15
CA SER A 12 -7.35 -8.77 4.76
C SER A 12 -8.21 -10.03 4.72
N GLY A 13 -8.39 -10.66 5.88
CA GLY A 13 -9.28 -11.80 6.08
C GLY A 13 -10.76 -11.48 5.79
N ASP A 14 -11.65 -12.41 6.08
CA ASP A 14 -12.98 -12.44 5.47
C ASP A 14 -13.94 -11.29 5.84
N SER A 15 -13.68 -10.48 6.88
CA SER A 15 -14.72 -9.56 7.37
C SER A 15 -14.33 -8.17 7.86
N SER A 16 -13.06 -7.75 8.00
CA SER A 16 -12.79 -6.32 8.27
C SER A 16 -11.42 -5.81 7.80
N ASN A 17 -11.41 -4.56 7.32
CA ASN A 17 -10.23 -3.76 6.98
C ASN A 17 -9.38 -4.29 5.82
N CYS A 18 -10.02 -4.51 4.67
CA CYS A 18 -9.36 -5.02 3.48
C CYS A 18 -8.62 -3.90 2.74
N VAL A 19 -7.31 -4.06 2.54
CA VAL A 19 -6.50 -3.09 1.78
C VAL A 19 -5.86 -3.78 0.58
N GLU A 20 -5.79 -3.06 -0.54
CA GLU A 20 -5.01 -3.47 -1.70
C GLU A 20 -3.89 -2.47 -1.97
N VAL A 21 -2.76 -2.97 -2.44
CA VAL A 21 -1.58 -2.18 -2.77
C VAL A 21 -1.17 -2.45 -4.21
N ALA A 22 -0.80 -1.40 -4.94
CA ALA A 22 -0.17 -1.50 -6.25
C ALA A 22 1.12 -0.70 -6.26
N THR A 23 2.21 -1.33 -6.70
CA THR A 23 3.50 -0.66 -6.88
C THR A 23 3.67 -0.19 -8.32
N ALA A 24 4.13 1.05 -8.48
CA ALA A 24 4.48 1.66 -9.76
C ALA A 24 5.86 2.33 -9.63
N PRO A 25 6.56 2.64 -10.73
CA PRO A 25 7.90 3.21 -10.67
C PRO A 25 8.01 4.50 -9.82
N ALA A 26 7.00 5.36 -9.88
CA ALA A 26 7.00 6.66 -9.19
C ALA A 26 6.24 6.66 -7.87
N ALA A 27 5.42 5.65 -7.58
CA ALA A 27 4.52 5.68 -6.44
C ALA A 27 4.05 4.30 -5.98
N VAL A 28 3.61 4.25 -4.73
CA VAL A 28 2.82 3.16 -4.15
C VAL A 28 1.39 3.66 -3.97
N HIS A 29 0.44 2.89 -4.48
CA HIS A 29 -0.98 3.20 -4.35
C HIS A 29 -1.63 2.25 -3.35
N ILE A 30 -2.51 2.76 -2.48
CA ILE A 30 -3.21 2.00 -1.45
C ILE A 30 -4.69 2.36 -1.50
N ARG A 31 -5.56 1.35 -1.56
CA ARG A 31 -7.01 1.55 -1.56
C ARG A 31 -7.74 0.58 -0.64
N ASP A 32 -8.98 0.91 -0.31
CA ASP A 32 -9.92 -0.02 0.30
C ASP A 32 -10.32 -1.08 -0.74
N SER A 33 -10.17 -2.37 -0.41
CA SER A 33 -10.61 -3.45 -1.30
C SER A 33 -12.13 -3.47 -1.49
N LYS A 34 -12.89 -2.88 -0.56
CA LYS A 34 -14.36 -2.85 -0.58
C LYS A 34 -14.90 -1.72 -1.46
N ASP A 35 -14.09 -0.72 -1.76
CA ASP A 35 -14.42 0.36 -2.69
C ASP A 35 -13.31 0.54 -3.75
N PRO A 36 -13.17 -0.38 -4.73
CA PRO A 36 -12.11 -0.31 -5.73
C PRO A 36 -12.18 0.90 -6.67
N ALA A 37 -13.36 1.52 -6.77
CA ALA A 37 -13.63 2.67 -7.63
C ALA A 37 -13.50 4.02 -6.87
N GLY A 38 -13.43 3.97 -5.55
CA GLY A 38 -13.21 5.13 -4.71
C GLY A 38 -11.81 5.73 -4.85
N LEU A 39 -11.57 6.80 -4.09
CA LEU A 39 -10.25 7.43 -4.02
C LEU A 39 -9.23 6.49 -3.36
N HIS A 40 -8.00 6.57 -3.84
CA HIS A 40 -6.88 5.81 -3.31
C HIS A 40 -5.75 6.73 -2.87
N LEU A 41 -5.05 6.34 -1.81
CA LEU A 41 -3.87 7.04 -1.35
C LEU A 41 -2.72 6.77 -2.33
N THR A 42 -2.02 7.83 -2.73
CA THR A 42 -0.81 7.73 -3.55
C THR A 42 0.36 8.29 -2.76
N ILE A 43 1.39 7.47 -2.59
CA ILE A 43 2.61 7.82 -1.85
C ILE A 43 3.76 7.77 -2.86
N GLU A 44 4.56 8.83 -2.93
CA GLU A 44 5.76 8.83 -3.78
C GLU A 44 6.71 7.69 -3.39
N SER A 45 7.38 7.11 -4.38
CA SER A 45 8.29 5.98 -4.14
C SER A 45 9.43 6.32 -3.18
N SER A 46 9.91 7.56 -3.18
CA SER A 46 10.91 8.08 -2.24
C SER A 46 10.41 8.05 -0.79
N ALA A 47 9.20 8.56 -0.54
CA ALA A 47 8.57 8.56 0.77
C ALA A 47 8.30 7.14 1.26
N TRP A 48 7.88 6.23 0.37
CA TRP A 48 7.70 4.81 0.70
C TRP A 48 9.01 4.14 1.10
N ALA A 49 10.11 4.41 0.40
CA ALA A 49 11.44 3.87 0.75
C ALA A 49 11.92 4.37 2.13
N HIS A 50 11.66 5.64 2.46
CA HIS A 50 11.94 6.17 3.80
C HIS A 50 11.12 5.47 4.88
N PHE A 51 9.84 5.21 4.62
CA PHE A 51 8.97 4.47 5.52
C PHE A 51 9.48 3.04 5.76
N ASP A 52 9.86 2.31 4.71
CA ASP A 52 10.43 0.96 4.82
C ASP A 52 11.73 0.95 5.63
N THR A 53 12.61 1.92 5.35
CA THR A 53 13.85 2.11 6.13
C THR A 53 13.57 2.35 7.61
N TYR A 54 12.50 3.10 7.94
CA TYR A 54 12.10 3.33 9.32
C TYR A 54 11.60 2.05 9.99
N LEU A 55 10.78 1.24 9.30
CA LEU A 55 10.25 -0.02 9.83
C LEU A 55 11.33 -1.10 10.04
N ALA A 56 12.37 -1.11 9.20
CA ALA A 56 13.49 -2.05 9.33
C ALA A 56 14.39 -1.77 10.54
N ARG A 57 14.22 -0.63 11.24
CA ARG A 57 15.00 -0.32 12.43
C ARG A 57 14.60 -1.25 13.58
N PRO A 58 15.57 -1.84 14.31
CA PRO A 58 15.28 -2.55 15.54
C PRO A 58 14.53 -1.63 16.50
N ARG A 59 13.45 -2.12 17.10
CA ARG A 59 12.80 -1.38 18.18
C ARG A 59 13.83 -1.16 19.30
N PRO A 60 14.00 0.07 19.81
CA PRO A 60 14.76 0.29 21.04
C PRO A 60 14.15 -0.60 22.13
N GLN A 61 15.00 -1.23 22.94
CA GLN A 61 14.55 -1.97 24.13
C GLN A 61 13.90 -1.04 25.14
#